data_AF-B9TPW9-F1
#
_entry.id   AF-B9TPW9-F1
#
_cell.length_a   1.000
_cell.length_b   1.000
_cell.length_c   1.000
_cell.angle_alpha   90.00
_cell.angle_beta   90.00
_cell.angle_gamma   90.00
#
_symmetry.space_group_name_H-M   'P 1'
#
loop_
_entity.id
_entity.type
_entity.pdbx_description
1 polymer ?
#
loop_
_entity_poly.entity_id
_entity_poly.type
_entity_poly.pdbx_seq_one_letter_code
_entity_poly.pdbx_strand_id
1 'polypeptide(L)'
;MTDVILPEGEYSNTLSDVVALLEEGRQAAARSINALMTATYWLIGRRIVESEQGGRGRAAYGQALLQRLSADLTRQFGWGFGADNLELMRLFYQSYPP
;
A
#
# COMPACT_ATOMS: atom_id res chain seq x y z
N MET A 1 18.88 40.40 25.70
CA MET A 1 18.43 39.10 25.18
C MET A 1 19.69 38.28 25.03
N THR A 2 19.97 37.37 25.96
CA THR A 2 21.23 36.65 26.03
C THR A 2 21.16 35.49 25.05
N ASP A 3 22.01 35.48 24.02
CA ASP A 3 22.15 34.32 23.16
C ASP A 3 22.66 33.15 23.99
N VAL A 4 21.82 32.14 24.18
CA VAL A 4 22.21 30.90 24.83
C VAL A 4 23.05 30.11 23.82
N ILE A 5 24.36 30.10 24.02
CA ILE A 5 25.29 29.31 23.22
C ILE A 5 25.21 27.87 23.73
N LEU A 6 24.61 26.97 22.94
CA LEU A 6 24.64 25.54 23.21
C LEU A 6 26.05 25.01 22.88
N PRO A 7 26.66 24.17 23.74
CA PRO A 7 27.92 23.52 23.39
C PRO A 7 27.73 22.67 22.13
N GLU A 8 28.58 22.83 21.11
CA GLU A 8 28.43 22.14 19.82
C GLU A 8 28.31 20.62 19.97
N GLY A 9 29.04 20.02 20.92
CA GLY A 9 28.96 18.58 21.19
C GLY A 9 27.62 18.12 21.80
N GLU A 10 27.04 18.89 22.71
CA GLU A 10 25.76 18.56 23.36
C GLU A 10 24.60 18.72 22.37
N TYR A 11 24.63 19.80 21.57
CA TYR A 11 23.67 20.01 20.51
C TYR A 11 23.78 18.92 19.42
N SER A 12 25.00 18.55 19.00
CA SER A 12 25.19 17.51 17.99
C SER A 12 24.67 16.16 18.46
N ASN A 13 24.89 15.78 19.73
CA ASN A 13 24.36 14.54 20.28
C ASN A 13 22.82 14.57 20.30
N THR A 14 22.24 15.66 20.79
CA THR A 14 20.77 15.84 20.82
C THR A 14 20.18 15.77 19.41
N LEU A 15 20.82 16.41 18.43
CA LEU A 15 20.40 16.36 17.04
C LEU A 15 20.47 14.94 16.49
N SER A 16 21.56 14.21 16.74
CA SER A 16 21.70 12.81 16.33
C SER A 16 20.61 11.91 16.93
N ASP A 17 20.31 12.08 18.21
CA ASP A 17 19.26 11.31 18.90
C ASP A 17 17.88 11.61 18.32
N VAL A 18 17.57 12.89 18.09
CA VAL A 18 16.29 13.32 17.47
C VAL A 18 16.17 12.76 16.06
N VAL A 19 17.24 12.79 15.26
CA VAL A 19 17.25 12.22 13.91
C VAL A 19 17.02 10.70 13.96
N ALA A 20 17.68 9.99 14.88
CA ALA A 20 17.50 8.55 15.04
C ALA A 20 16.04 8.20 15.37
N LEU A 21 15.42 8.91 16.33
CA LEU A 21 14.01 8.73 16.69
C LEU A 21 13.06 8.99 15.50
N LEU A 22 13.34 10.01 14.69
CA LEU A 22 12.54 10.31 13.50
C LEU A 22 12.65 9.20 12.45
N GLU A 23 13.86 8.69 12.21
CA GLU A 23 14.08 7.61 11.24
C GLU A 23 13.46 6.30 11.70
N GLU A 24 13.58 5.94 12.99
CA GLU A 24 12.92 4.77 13.56
C GLU A 24 11.40 4.84 13.40
N GLY A 25 10.80 6.01 13.69
CA GLY A 25 9.37 6.25 13.51
C GLY A 25 8.93 6.13 12.06
N ARG A 26 9.69 6.71 11.12
CA ARG A 26 9.41 6.60 9.68
C ARG A 26 9.47 5.15 9.20
N GLN A 27 10.50 4.41 9.60
CA GLN A 27 10.64 3.01 9.21
C GLN A 27 9.53 2.14 9.80
N ALA A 28 9.14 2.36 11.06
CA ALA A 28 8.03 1.65 11.67
C ALA A 28 6.71 1.92 10.95
N ALA A 29 6.43 3.18 10.62
CA ALA A 29 5.25 3.56 9.84
C ALA A 29 5.26 2.89 8.46
N ALA A 30 6.38 2.94 7.74
CA ALA A 30 6.53 2.31 6.43
C ALA A 30 6.27 0.79 6.49
N ARG A 31 6.83 0.09 7.48
CA ARG A 31 6.58 -1.35 7.68
C ARG A 31 5.11 -1.65 7.94
N SER A 32 4.47 -0.87 8.81
CA SER A 32 3.04 -1.05 9.14
C SER A 32 2.15 -0.82 7.93
N ILE A 33 2.39 0.26 7.19
CA ILE A 33 1.67 0.58 5.95
C ILE A 33 1.87 -0.54 4.93
N ASN A 34 3.11 -0.98 4.70
CA ASN A 34 3.38 -2.05 3.74
C ASN A 34 2.64 -3.33 4.10
N ALA A 35 2.64 -3.75 5.38
CA ALA A 35 1.92 -4.94 5.82
C ALA A 35 0.40 -4.82 5.57
N LEU A 36 -0.18 -3.67 5.92
CA LEU A 36 -1.61 -3.40 5.71
C LEU A 36 -1.97 -3.35 4.22
N MET A 37 -1.14 -2.71 3.39
CA MET A 37 -1.36 -2.61 1.95
C MET A 37 -1.24 -3.98 1.28
N THR A 38 -0.23 -4.79 1.65
CA THR A 38 -0.09 -6.17 1.15
C THR A 38 -1.33 -7.00 1.48
N ALA A 39 -1.81 -6.96 2.73
CA ALA A 39 -3.04 -7.66 3.10
C ALA A 39 -4.26 -7.14 2.32
N THR A 40 -4.38 -5.82 2.15
CA THR A 40 -5.48 -5.20 1.40
C THR A 40 -5.49 -5.64 -0.06
N TYR A 41 -4.34 -5.66 -0.72
CA TYR A 41 -4.22 -6.11 -2.11
C TYR A 41 -4.58 -7.58 -2.28
N TRP A 42 -4.20 -8.44 -1.33
CA TRP A 42 -4.63 -9.83 -1.32
C TRP A 42 -6.16 -9.95 -1.19
N LEU A 43 -6.78 -9.18 -0.29
CA LEU A 43 -8.23 -9.17 -0.07
C LEU A 43 -8.99 -8.63 -1.30
N ILE A 44 -8.44 -7.65 -2.00
CA ILE A 44 -9.00 -7.17 -3.28
C ILE A 44 -8.97 -8.30 -4.31
N GLY A 45 -7.84 -9.01 -4.43
CA GLY A 45 -7.70 -10.18 -5.29
C GLY A 45 -8.75 -11.24 -5.00
N ARG A 46 -8.93 -11.57 -3.72
CA ARG A 46 -9.98 -12.48 -3.24
C ARG A 46 -11.36 -12.04 -3.72
N ARG A 47 -11.70 -10.77 -3.53
CA ARG A 47 -13.02 -10.23 -3.90
C ARG A 47 -13.26 -10.31 -5.40
N ILE A 48 -12.24 -10.08 -6.22
CA ILE A 48 -12.32 -10.22 -7.68
C ILE A 48 -12.60 -11.68 -8.05
N VAL A 49 -11.83 -12.63 -7.52
CA VAL A 49 -12.01 -14.06 -7.82
C VAL A 49 -13.38 -14.58 -7.38
N GLU A 50 -13.83 -14.24 -6.17
CA GLU A 50 -15.16 -14.62 -5.68
C GLU A 50 -16.28 -14.06 -6.58
N SER A 51 -16.11 -12.84 -7.09
CA SER A 51 -17.07 -12.22 -8.01
C SER A 51 -17.12 -12.94 -9.37
N GLU A 52 -15.97 -13.35 -9.90
CA GLU A 52 -15.88 -14.11 -11.15
C GLU A 52 -16.48 -15.51 -11.04
N GLN A 53 -16.34 -16.17 -9.88
CA GLN A 53 -16.95 -17.46 -9.58
C GLN A 53 -18.49 -17.35 -9.54
N GLY A 54 -19.03 -16.30 -8.90
CA GLY A 54 -20.45 -15.97 -8.94
C GLY A 54 -20.97 -15.59 -10.33
N GLY A 55 -20.06 -15.17 -11.22
CA GLY A 55 -20.29 -14.84 -12.64
C GLY A 55 -20.01 -15.99 -13.64
N ARG A 56 -19.77 -17.22 -13.17
CA ARG A 56 -19.57 -18.46 -13.95
C ARG A 56 -18.43 -18.44 -15.00
N GLY A 57 -17.26 -17.90 -14.65
CA GLY A 57 -15.98 -18.35 -15.23
C GLY A 57 -15.75 -18.09 -16.72
N ARG A 58 -16.20 -16.94 -17.25
CA ARG A 58 -15.82 -16.52 -18.61
C ARG A 58 -14.68 -15.51 -18.54
N ALA A 59 -13.59 -15.76 -19.26
CA ALA A 59 -12.46 -14.83 -19.39
C ALA A 59 -12.92 -13.41 -19.78
N ALA A 60 -13.94 -13.30 -20.66
CA ALA A 60 -14.52 -12.03 -21.06
C ALA A 60 -15.22 -11.27 -19.91
N TYR A 61 -15.85 -11.97 -18.96
CA TYR A 61 -16.48 -11.34 -17.80
C TYR A 61 -15.43 -10.79 -16.83
N GLY A 62 -14.39 -11.58 -16.54
CA GLY A 62 -13.28 -11.15 -15.69
C GLY A 62 -12.58 -9.91 -16.24
N GLN A 63 -12.30 -9.89 -17.54
CA GLN A 63 -11.73 -8.72 -18.21
C GLN A 63 -12.64 -7.49 -18.11
N ALA A 64 -13.95 -7.63 -18.37
CA ALA A 64 -14.89 -6.52 -18.24
C ALA A 64 -14.99 -6.00 -16.79
N LEU A 65 -14.93 -6.88 -15.79
CA LEU A 65 -14.92 -6.52 -14.39
C LEU A 65 -13.68 -5.69 -14.02
N LEU A 66 -12.49 -6.14 -14.42
CA LEU A 66 -11.24 -5.43 -14.15
C LEU A 66 -11.21 -4.04 -14.79
N GLN A 67 -11.69 -3.91 -16.04
CA GLN A 67 -11.76 -2.63 -16.72
C GLN A 67 -12.69 -1.64 -16.00
N ARG A 68 -13.86 -2.12 -15.57
CA ARG A 68 -14.82 -1.29 -14.83
C ARG A 68 -14.27 -0.87 -13.46
N LEU A 69 -13.72 -1.81 -12.70
CA LEU A 69 -13.07 -1.52 -11.42
C LEU A 69 -11.92 -0.53 -11.59
N SER A 70 -11.10 -0.69 -12.64
CA SER A 70 -10.00 0.21 -12.93
C SER A 70 -10.48 1.64 -13.12
N ALA A 71 -11.51 1.84 -13.94
CA ALA A 71 -12.07 3.17 -14.19
C ALA A 71 -12.64 3.80 -12.91
N ASP A 72 -13.40 3.04 -12.11
CA ASP A 72 -14.05 3.55 -10.91
C ASP A 72 -13.04 3.84 -9.79
N LEU A 73 -12.11 2.92 -9.55
CA LEU A 73 -11.09 3.06 -8.51
C LEU A 73 -10.05 4.13 -8.87
N THR A 74 -9.65 4.24 -10.15
CA THR A 74 -8.75 5.33 -10.57
C THR A 74 -9.42 6.69 -10.40
N ARG A 75 -10.72 6.79 -10.64
CA ARG A 75 -11.48 8.04 -10.39
C ARG A 75 -11.55 8.38 -8.90
N GLN A 76 -11.70 7.38 -8.05
CA GLN A 76 -11.89 7.58 -6.61
C GLN A 76 -10.58 7.76 -5.83
N PHE A 77 -9.54 7.01 -6.19
CA PHE A 77 -8.30 6.90 -5.42
C PHE A 77 -7.05 7.32 -6.21
N GLY A 78 -7.17 7.55 -7.52
CA GLY A 78 -6.08 7.99 -8.37
C GLY A 78 -5.18 6.86 -8.84
N TRP A 79 -3.88 7.16 -8.95
CA TRP A 79 -2.90 6.24 -9.51
C TRP A 79 -2.75 4.96 -8.67
N GLY A 80 -2.42 3.85 -9.33
CA GLY A 80 -2.23 2.53 -8.68
C GLY A 80 -3.39 1.55 -8.85
N PHE A 81 -4.52 1.96 -9.42
CA PHE A 81 -5.70 1.10 -9.64
C PHE A 81 -6.00 0.83 -11.12
N GLY A 82 -4.96 0.79 -11.96
CA GLY A 82 -5.10 0.35 -13.36
C GLY A 82 -5.50 -1.13 -13.48
N ALA A 83 -6.04 -1.52 -14.63
CA ALA A 83 -6.46 -2.90 -14.90
C ALA A 83 -5.34 -3.92 -14.65
N ASP A 84 -4.10 -3.60 -15.04
CA ASP A 84 -2.93 -4.46 -14.80
C ASP A 84 -2.64 -4.65 -13.30
N ASN A 85 -2.77 -3.59 -12.49
CA ASN A 85 -2.58 -3.70 -11.04
C ASN A 85 -3.69 -4.55 -10.39
N LEU A 86 -4.92 -4.41 -10.86
CA LEU A 86 -6.03 -5.25 -10.37
C LEU A 86 -5.86 -6.72 -10.79
N GLU A 87 -5.33 -6.96 -11.99
CA GLU A 87 -4.94 -8.30 -12.43
C GLU A 87 -3.83 -8.88 -11.54
N LEU A 88 -2.80 -8.09 -11.19
CA LEU A 88 -1.76 -8.51 -10.25
C LEU A 88 -2.33 -8.84 -8.86
N MET A 89 -3.28 -8.04 -8.35
CA MET A 89 -3.97 -8.33 -7.10
C MET A 89 -4.76 -9.64 -7.19
N ARG A 90 -5.47 -9.89 -8.30
CA ARG A 90 -6.18 -11.14 -8.57
C ARG A 90 -5.22 -12.33 -8.57
N LEU A 91 -4.12 -12.24 -9.31
CA LEU A 91 -3.08 -13.28 -9.37
C LEU A 91 -2.42 -13.52 -8.01
N PHE A 92 -2.24 -12.47 -7.21
CA PHE A 92 -1.67 -12.58 -5.88
C PHE A 92 -2.53 -13.49 -4.99
N TYR A 93 -3.85 -13.28 -4.96
CA TYR A 93 -4.76 -14.17 -4.25
C TYR A 93 -4.73 -15.61 -4.80
N GLN A 94 -4.77 -15.77 -6.12
CA GLN A 94 -4.76 -17.09 -6.76
C GLN A 94 -3.47 -17.88 -6.50
N SER A 95 -2.33 -17.18 -6.37
CA SER A 95 -1.02 -17.80 -6.13
C SER A 95 -0.82 -18.19 -4.67
N TYR A 96 -1.51 -17.50 -3.74
CA TYR A 96 -1.42 -17.73 -2.31
C TYR A 96 -2.82 -17.84 -1.68
N PRO A 97 -3.59 -18.90 -2.00
CA PRO A 97 -4.88 -19.16 -1.37
C PRO A 97 -4.69 -19.53 0.13
N PRO A 98 -5.74 -19.35 0.96
CA PRO A 98 -5.69 -19.68 2.38
C PRO A 98 -5.52 -21.17 2.67
#